data_AF-A0AAU0KH84-F1
#
_entry.id   AF-A0AAU0KH84-F1
#
_cell.length_a   1.000
_cell.length_b   1.000
_cell.length_c   1.000
_cell.angle_alpha   90.00
_cell.angle_beta   90.00
_cell.angle_gamma   90.00
#
_symmetry.space_group_name_H-M   'P 1'
#
loop_
_entity.id
_entity.type
_entity.pdbx_description
1 polymer ?
#
loop_
_entity_poly.entity_id
_entity_poly.type
_entity_poly.pdbx_seq_one_letter_code
_entity_poly.pdbx_strand_id
1 'polypeptide(L)' 'MSELRDGKKFEIYKFVQGYSAGAKAGRAVFHGAADVLTFGLWEVIGTPVEGTFSGDEMAYEVRYDGESRVDQVIALKK' A
#
# COMPACT_ATOMS: atom_id res chain seq x y z
N MET A 1 -1.81 -17.12 1.47
CA MET A 1 -1.42 -18.54 1.24
C MET A 1 -0.91 -19.10 2.55
N SER A 2 -1.29 -20.31 2.94
CA SER A 2 -0.84 -20.94 4.20
C SER A 2 0.01 -22.17 3.87
N GLU A 3 1.11 -22.34 4.60
CA GLU A 3 2.04 -23.46 4.45
C GLU A 3 2.53 -23.94 5.82
N LEU A 4 2.78 -25.25 5.97
CA LEU A 4 3.44 -25.83 7.14
C LEU A 4 4.87 -26.23 6.76
N ARG A 5 5.87 -25.67 7.44
CA ARG A 5 7.30 -25.98 7.24
C ARG A 5 7.94 -26.22 8.60
N ASP A 6 8.61 -27.36 8.76
CA ASP A 6 9.31 -27.74 10.00
C ASP A 6 8.43 -27.65 11.27
N GLY A 7 7.15 -28.04 11.15
CA GLY A 7 6.18 -27.98 12.25
C GLY A 7 5.70 -26.57 12.62
N LYS A 8 6.12 -25.53 11.88
CA LYS A 8 5.65 -24.15 12.04
C LYS A 8 4.73 -23.75 10.89
N LYS A 9 3.73 -22.91 11.22
CA LYS A 9 2.80 -22.36 10.23
C LYS A 9 3.36 -21.06 9.66
N PHE A 10 3.26 -20.91 8.35
CA PHE A 10 3.63 -19.72 7.61
C PHE A 10 2.45 -19.22 6.79
N GLU A 11 2.22 -17.91 6.80
CA GLU A 11 1.18 -17.27 6.01
C GLU A 11 1.73 -16.09 5.21
N ILE A 12 1.38 -16.06 3.93
CA ILE A 12 1.66 -14.93 3.05
C ILE A 12 0.43 -14.03 2.98
N TYR A 13 0.62 -12.79 3.42
CA TYR A 13 -0.33 -11.69 3.30
C TYR A 13 0.09 -10.77 2.16
N LYS A 14 -0.80 -10.53 1.20
CA LYS A 14 -0.57 -9.59 0.09
C LYS A 14 -1.63 -8.49 0.12
N PHE A 15 -1.20 -7.25 0.02
CA PHE A 15 -2.09 -6.09 0.01
C PHE A 15 -1.45 -4.92 -0.72
N VAL A 16 -2.27 -4.00 -1.25
CA VAL A 16 -1.78 -2.73 -1.77
C VAL A 16 -1.68 -1.76 -0.61
N GLN A 17 -0.47 -1.34 -0.26
CA GLN A 17 -0.25 -0.25 0.66
C GLN A 17 -0.43 1.06 -0.09
N GLY A 18 -1.50 1.79 0.27
CA GLY A 18 -1.72 3.14 -0.27
C GLY A 18 -0.63 4.11 0.16
N TYR A 19 -0.62 5.30 -0.46
CA TYR A 19 0.33 6.36 -0.16
C TYR A 19 0.39 6.72 1.33
N SER A 20 1.59 7.10 1.79
CA SER A 20 1.78 7.62 3.15
C SER A 20 0.91 8.85 3.41
N ALA A 21 0.64 9.15 4.68
CA ALA A 21 -0.16 10.33 5.06
C ALA A 21 0.43 11.63 4.48
N GLY A 22 1.75 11.79 4.51
CA GLY A 22 2.44 12.94 3.92
C GLY A 22 2.30 13.01 2.40
N ALA A 23 2.41 11.87 1.71
CA ALA A 23 2.19 11.82 0.26
C ALA A 23 0.75 12.17 -0.12
N LYS A 24 -0.25 11.70 0.65
CA LYS A 24 -1.65 12.09 0.46
C LYS A 24 -1.89 13.58 0.69
N ALA A 25 -1.31 14.14 1.77
CA ALA A 25 -1.42 15.56 2.07
C ALA A 25 -0.76 16.43 0.99
N GLY A 26 0.44 16.06 0.53
CA GLY A 26 1.15 16.76 -0.54
C GLY A 26 0.36 16.78 -1.85
N ARG A 27 -0.24 15.64 -2.23
CA ARG A 27 -1.13 15.57 -3.40
C ARG A 27 -2.34 16.48 -3.25
N ALA A 28 -3.00 16.49 -2.09
CA ALA A 28 -4.15 17.37 -1.86
C ALA A 28 -3.78 18.86 -2.00
N VAL A 29 -2.63 19.27 -1.46
CA VAL A 29 -2.12 20.65 -1.62
C VAL A 29 -1.80 20.96 -3.07
N PHE A 30 -1.13 20.04 -3.78
CA PHE A 30 -0.80 20.20 -5.19
C PHE A 30 -2.05 20.33 -6.06
N HIS A 31 -3.06 19.45 -5.86
CA HIS A 31 -4.34 19.51 -6.56
C HIS A 31 -5.03 20.86 -6.35
N GLY A 32 -5.16 21.30 -5.09
CA GLY A 32 -5.79 22.59 -4.81
C GLY A 32 -5.06 23.77 -5.46
N ALA A 33 -3.71 23.76 -5.45
CA ALA A 33 -2.93 24.79 -6.12
C ALA A 33 -3.09 24.75 -7.65
N ALA A 34 -3.04 23.55 -8.24
CA ALA A 34 -3.21 23.36 -9.67
C ALA A 34 -4.62 23.76 -10.13
N ASP A 35 -5.66 23.47 -9.36
CA ASP A 35 -7.03 23.91 -9.66
C ASP A 35 -7.14 25.44 -9.66
N VAL A 36 -6.55 26.13 -8.68
CA VAL A 36 -6.54 27.61 -8.66
C VAL A 36 -5.79 28.18 -9.88
N LEU A 37 -4.60 27.65 -10.19
CA LEU A 37 -3.76 28.15 -11.28
C LEU A 37 -4.35 27.87 -12.66
N THR A 38 -5.15 26.82 -12.78
CA THR A 38 -5.75 26.39 -14.05
C THR A 38 -7.25 26.71 -14.14
N PHE A 39 -7.79 27.47 -13.17
CA PHE A 39 -9.22 27.76 -13.06
C PHE A 39 -10.11 26.50 -13.08
N GLY A 40 -9.65 25.43 -12.43
CA GLY A 40 -10.36 24.16 -12.28
C GLY A 40 -10.16 23.17 -13.44
N LEU A 41 -9.34 23.48 -14.44
CA LEU A 41 -9.08 22.55 -15.55
C LEU A 41 -8.25 21.33 -15.11
N TRP A 42 -7.44 21.46 -14.06
CA TRP A 42 -6.65 20.36 -13.52
C TRP A 42 -7.51 19.20 -13.05
N GLU A 43 -8.65 19.42 -12.40
CA GLU A 43 -9.55 18.35 -11.96
C GLU A 43 -10.00 17.42 -13.10
N VAL A 44 -10.21 17.96 -14.32
CA VAL A 44 -10.68 17.21 -15.50
C VAL A 44 -9.60 16.27 -16.06
N ILE A 45 -8.33 16.68 -15.99
CA ILE A 45 -7.20 15.94 -16.58
C ILE A 45 -6.44 15.12 -15.53
N GLY A 46 -6.19 15.69 -14.36
CA GLY A 46 -5.38 15.11 -13.30
C GLY A 46 -6.08 13.95 -12.58
N THR A 47 -7.36 14.08 -12.25
CA THR A 47 -8.11 13.06 -11.49
C THR A 47 -8.16 11.68 -12.19
N PRO A 48 -8.42 11.59 -13.51
CA PRO A 48 -8.35 10.31 -14.23
C PRO A 48 -6.94 9.70 -14.22
N VAL A 49 -5.90 10.53 -14.35
CA VAL A 49 -4.50 10.08 -14.33
C VAL A 49 -4.16 9.48 -12.96
N GLU A 50 -4.56 10.15 -11.88
CA GLU A 50 -4.32 9.68 -10.51
C GLU A 50 -4.97 8.32 -10.21
N GLY A 51 -6.14 8.03 -10.78
CA GLY A 51 -6.85 6.75 -10.61
C GLY A 51 -6.09 5.52 -11.14
N THR A 52 -5.11 5.72 -12.03
CA THR A 52 -4.27 4.63 -12.56
C THR A 52 -3.06 4.31 -11.67
N PHE A 53 -2.73 5.18 -10.71
CA PHE A 53 -1.60 5.01 -9.80
C PHE A 53 -2.09 4.57 -8.42
N SER A 54 -2.11 3.27 -8.16
CA SER A 54 -2.58 2.69 -6.89
C SER A 54 -1.43 2.12 -6.06
N GLY A 55 -0.73 3.00 -5.35
CA GLY A 55 0.18 2.63 -4.26
C GLY A 55 1.19 1.53 -4.59
N ASP A 56 1.62 0.83 -3.55
CA ASP A 56 2.59 -0.25 -3.67
C ASP A 56 1.97 -1.59 -3.25
N GLU A 57 1.95 -2.58 -4.14
CA GLU A 57 1.79 -3.98 -3.71
C GLU A 57 2.85 -4.35 -2.67
N MET A 58 2.41 -4.92 -1.57
CA MET A 58 3.23 -5.41 -0.47
C MET A 58 2.92 -6.87 -0.23
N ALA A 59 3.95 -7.63 0.11
CA ALA A 59 3.80 -9.01 0.53
C ALA A 59 4.61 -9.26 1.80
N TYR A 60 4.00 -9.91 2.78
CA TYR A 60 4.64 -10.28 4.04
C TYR A 60 4.47 -11.77 4.28
N GLU A 61 5.55 -12.43 4.68
CA GLU A 61 5.49 -13.78 5.26
C GLU A 61 5.46 -13.64 6.78
N VAL A 62 4.45 -14.25 7.41
CA VAL A 62 4.26 -14.28 8.85
C VAL A 62 4.40 -15.72 9.32
N ARG A 63 5.24 -15.95 10.33
CA ARG A 63 5.41 -17.26 10.97
C ARG A 63 4.74 -17.27 12.34
N TYR A 64 4.14 -18.41 12.66
CA TYR A 64 3.51 -18.66 13.94
C TYR A 64 4.24 -19.76 14.71
N ASP A 65 4.29 -19.60 16.03
CA ASP A 65 4.77 -20.60 16.98
C ASP A 65 3.72 -21.71 17.24
N GLY A 66 4.06 -22.65 18.12
CA GLY A 66 3.18 -23.77 18.48
C GLY A 66 1.89 -23.36 19.22
N GLU A 67 1.82 -22.15 19.76
CA GLU A 67 0.63 -21.58 20.39
C GLU A 67 -0.16 -20.69 19.42
N SER A 68 0.18 -20.71 18.13
CA SER A 68 -0.41 -19.86 17.08
C SER A 68 -0.20 -18.37 17.29
N ARG A 69 0.87 -17.98 18.00
CA ARG A 69 1.28 -16.57 18.13
C ARG A 69 2.32 -16.23 17.07
N VAL A 70 2.32 -14.98 16.62
CA VAL A 70 3.30 -14.50 15.64
C VAL A 70 4.68 -14.43 16.29
N ASP A 71 5.65 -15.16 15.72
CA ASP A 71 7.05 -15.15 16.19
C ASP A 71 8.01 -14.49 15.19
N GLN A 72 7.60 -14.27 13.93
CA GLN A 72 8.39 -13.61 12.89
C GLN A 72 7.51 -12.99 11.80
N VAL A 73 7.93 -11.83 11.31
CA VAL A 73 7.35 -11.15 10.13
C VAL A 73 8.49 -10.72 9.22
N ILE A 74 8.44 -11.13 7.94
CA ILE A 74 9.43 -10.77 6.92
C ILE A 74 8.70 -10.12 5.75
N ALA A 75 9.17 -8.94 5.33
CA ALA A 75 8.75 -8.35 4.07
C ALA A 75 9.33 -9.17 2.92
N LEU A 76 8.46 -9.72 2.07
CA LEU A 76 8.87 -10.33 0.81
C LEU A 76 9.19 -9.18 -0.15
N LYS A 77 10.46 -9.07 -0.54
CA LYS A 77 10.91 -8.01 -1.44
C LYS A 77 10.05 -8.03 -2.72
N LYS A 78 9.60 -6.84 -3.12
CA LYS A 78 9.02 -6.58 -4.44
C LYS A 78 10.04 -6.81 -5.53
#